data_AF-A0A2Z4FLZ3-F1
#
_entry.id   AF-A0A2Z4FLZ3-F1
#
_cell.length_a   1.000
_cell.length_b   1.000
_cell.length_c   1.000
_cell.angle_alpha   90.00
_cell.angle_beta   90.00
_cell.angle_gamma   90.00
#
_symmetry.space_group_name_H-M   'P 1'
#
loop_
_entity.id
_entity.type
_entity.pdbx_description
1 polymer ?
#
loop_
_entity_poly.entity_id
_entity_poly.type
_entity_poly.pdbx_seq_one_letter_code
_entity_poly.pdbx_strand_id
1 'polypeptide(L)'
;MSDDILLESGKKSKLGLIVLVTTVLVALGAVGAVGHLAGAGWFGYRKILYGMNDIYLLNMGPEKLLVSVAGGDPIEVESEGAHLVELMGGESEVIISNTEGEVVETHTVFAENSSLLLKLSVDGCLAVSDVGAFYGRGGDSMKIVETIDRSTRLYTPGSNNIIWPRKNFPRALPKDGGDALWVELVGCALLEEPRFMRGYLDTRLGERLARDKKPE
;
A
#
# COMPACT_ATOMS: atom_id res chain seq x y z
N MET A 1 -50.29 -45.62 -37.70
CA MET A 1 -48.84 -45.74 -37.99
C MET A 1 -48.28 -44.34 -38.23
N SER A 2 -48.27 -43.48 -37.20
CA SER A 2 -47.74 -42.10 -37.29
C SER A 2 -47.22 -41.53 -35.96
N ASP A 3 -47.24 -42.30 -34.86
CA ASP A 3 -46.85 -41.77 -33.54
C ASP A 3 -45.38 -41.99 -33.17
N ASP A 4 -44.64 -42.83 -33.91
CA ASP A 4 -43.23 -43.12 -33.59
C ASP A 4 -42.23 -42.07 -34.08
N ILE A 5 -42.62 -41.17 -35.00
CA ILE A 5 -41.69 -40.19 -35.60
C ILE A 5 -41.54 -38.91 -34.73
N LEU A 6 -42.53 -38.60 -33.88
CA LEU A 6 -42.52 -37.37 -33.07
C LEU A 6 -41.72 -37.50 -31.76
N LEU A 7 -41.53 -38.72 -31.24
CA LEU A 7 -40.77 -38.96 -30.01
C LEU A 7 -39.24 -38.93 -30.21
N GLU A 8 -38.75 -39.14 -31.44
CA GLU A 8 -37.31 -39.18 -31.72
C GLU A 8 -36.68 -37.78 -31.87
N SER A 9 -37.48 -36.79 -32.30
CA SER A 9 -37.04 -35.41 -32.54
C SER A 9 -36.85 -34.60 -31.24
N GLY A 10 -37.76 -34.75 -30.26
CA GLY A 10 -37.72 -34.02 -28.99
C GLY A 10 -36.59 -34.46 -28.04
N LYS A 11 -36.14 -35.71 -28.14
CA LYS A 11 -34.99 -36.22 -27.37
C LYS A 11 -33.65 -35.70 -27.90
N LYS A 12 -33.48 -35.62 -29.23
CA LYS A 12 -32.24 -35.13 -29.87
C LYS A 12 -32.01 -33.63 -29.62
N SER A 13 -33.07 -32.82 -29.60
CA SER A 13 -33.00 -31.38 -29.27
C SER A 13 -32.57 -31.11 -27.82
N LYS A 14 -33.15 -31.83 -26.85
CA LYS A 14 -32.77 -31.70 -25.43
C LYS A 14 -31.38 -32.24 -25.14
N LEU A 15 -30.98 -33.34 -25.79
CA LEU A 15 -29.62 -33.88 -25.66
C LEU A 15 -28.59 -32.90 -26.25
N GLY A 16 -28.88 -32.29 -27.40
CA GLY A 16 -28.02 -31.27 -28.01
C GLY A 16 -27.86 -30.03 -27.14
N LEU A 17 -28.96 -29.58 -26.49
CA LEU A 17 -28.91 -28.47 -25.52
C LEU A 17 -28.06 -28.82 -24.29
N ILE A 18 -28.24 -30.02 -23.74
CA ILE A 18 -27.48 -30.48 -22.56
C ILE A 18 -25.99 -30.59 -22.90
N VAL A 19 -25.64 -31.16 -24.07
CA VAL A 19 -24.25 -31.25 -24.52
C VAL A 19 -23.66 -29.85 -24.71
N LEU A 20 -24.40 -28.91 -25.32
CA LEU A 20 -23.95 -27.54 -25.52
C LEU A 20 -23.72 -26.82 -24.18
N VAL A 21 -24.66 -26.89 -23.24
CA VAL A 21 -24.54 -26.28 -21.91
C VAL A 21 -23.37 -26.89 -21.15
N THR A 22 -23.21 -28.21 -21.19
CA THR A 22 -22.10 -28.90 -20.51
C THR A 22 -20.76 -28.53 -21.13
N THR A 23 -20.69 -28.40 -22.46
CA THR A 23 -19.46 -28.00 -23.17
C THR A 23 -19.09 -26.56 -22.86
N VAL A 24 -20.07 -25.65 -22.80
CA VAL A 24 -19.86 -24.25 -22.40
C VAL A 24 -19.41 -24.17 -20.94
N LEU A 25 -20.01 -24.93 -20.03
CA LEU A 25 -19.60 -24.98 -18.63
C LEU A 25 -18.18 -25.55 -18.45
N VAL A 26 -17.82 -26.60 -19.19
CA VAL A 26 -16.47 -27.15 -19.19
C VAL A 26 -15.47 -26.17 -19.81
N ALA A 27 -15.83 -25.45 -20.87
CA ALA A 27 -14.98 -24.43 -21.48
C ALA A 27 -14.76 -23.24 -20.53
N LEU A 28 -15.82 -22.76 -19.87
CA LEU A 28 -15.72 -21.71 -18.84
C LEU A 28 -14.91 -22.17 -17.63
N GLY A 29 -15.11 -23.41 -17.19
CA GLY A 29 -14.33 -24.04 -16.12
C GLY A 29 -12.86 -24.21 -16.50
N ALA A 30 -12.56 -24.58 -17.75
CA ALA A 30 -11.20 -24.72 -18.25
C ALA A 30 -10.50 -23.37 -18.39
N VAL A 31 -11.17 -22.32 -18.88
CA VAL A 31 -10.60 -20.95 -18.92
C VAL A 31 -10.33 -20.44 -17.50
N GLY A 32 -11.24 -20.67 -16.55
CA GLY A 32 -11.03 -20.36 -15.13
C GLY A 32 -9.87 -21.14 -14.51
N ALA A 33 -9.73 -22.42 -14.85
CA ALA A 33 -8.66 -23.29 -14.34
C ALA A 33 -7.28 -22.98 -14.95
N VAL A 34 -7.23 -22.60 -16.24
CA VAL A 34 -5.97 -22.23 -16.91
C VAL A 34 -5.39 -20.93 -16.32
N GLY A 35 -6.24 -19.96 -15.94
CA GLY A 35 -5.79 -18.80 -15.16
C GLY A 35 -5.16 -19.18 -13.82
N HIS A 36 -5.76 -20.16 -13.13
CA HIS A 36 -5.31 -20.63 -11.82
C HIS A 36 -3.99 -21.44 -11.87
N LEU A 37 -3.69 -22.12 -12.97
CA LEU A 37 -2.46 -22.92 -13.17
C LEU A 37 -1.30 -22.12 -13.79
N ALA A 38 -1.57 -20.98 -14.43
CA ALA A 38 -0.55 -20.11 -15.02
C ALA A 38 0.15 -19.18 -14.00
N GLY A 39 -0.05 -19.40 -12.69
CA GLY A 39 0.48 -18.53 -11.62
C GLY A 39 -0.24 -17.19 -11.47
N ALA A 40 -1.27 -16.93 -12.29
CA ALA A 40 -2.15 -15.77 -12.21
C ALA A 40 -3.45 -16.16 -11.48
N GLY A 41 -3.35 -16.61 -10.23
CA GLY A 41 -4.53 -16.80 -9.39
C GLY A 41 -5.26 -15.47 -9.13
N TRP A 42 -6.34 -15.50 -8.35
CA TRP A 42 -7.07 -14.31 -7.90
C TRP A 42 -6.16 -13.23 -7.25
N PHE A 43 -4.97 -13.57 -6.78
CA PHE A 43 -4.00 -12.59 -6.26
C PHE A 43 -3.01 -12.08 -7.32
N GLY A 44 -2.77 -12.84 -8.39
CA GLY A 44 -1.85 -12.47 -9.46
C GLY A 44 -2.37 -11.33 -10.33
N TYR A 45 -3.70 -11.25 -10.56
CA TYR A 45 -4.28 -10.15 -11.33
C TYR A 45 -4.11 -8.80 -10.61
N ARG A 46 -4.19 -8.78 -9.27
CA ARG A 46 -4.03 -7.55 -8.48
C ARG A 46 -2.62 -6.99 -8.58
N LYS A 47 -1.60 -7.86 -8.54
CA LYS A 47 -0.20 -7.47 -8.74
C LYS A 47 0.03 -6.85 -10.13
N ILE A 48 -0.65 -7.36 -11.16
CA ILE A 48 -0.54 -6.84 -12.53
C ILE A 48 -1.30 -5.51 -12.70
N LEU A 49 -2.49 -5.37 -12.09
CA LEU A 49 -3.31 -4.16 -12.23
C LEU A 49 -2.86 -3.00 -11.34
N TYR A 50 -2.45 -3.30 -10.11
CA TYR A 50 -2.26 -2.30 -9.05
C TYR A 50 -0.82 -2.22 -8.50
N GLY A 51 0.06 -3.10 -8.98
CA GLY A 51 1.47 -3.15 -8.58
C GLY A 51 1.72 -3.77 -7.21
N MET A 52 2.99 -3.79 -6.81
CA MET A 52 3.41 -3.98 -5.42
C MET A 52 3.63 -2.58 -4.81
N ASN A 53 3.09 -2.36 -3.62
CA ASN A 53 3.21 -1.12 -2.89
C ASN A 53 3.68 -1.44 -1.48
N ASP A 54 4.11 -0.45 -0.72
CA ASP A 54 4.43 -0.64 0.70
C ASP A 54 3.48 0.16 1.58
N ILE A 55 3.13 -0.38 2.74
CA ILE A 55 2.52 0.38 3.83
C ILE A 55 3.53 0.58 4.94
N TYR A 56 3.83 1.83 5.25
CA TYR A 56 4.64 2.23 6.38
C TYR A 56 3.75 2.42 7.60
N LEU A 57 3.91 1.52 8.56
CA LEU A 57 3.21 1.51 9.83
C LEU A 57 4.02 2.33 10.83
N LEU A 58 3.46 3.44 11.30
CA LEU A 58 4.15 4.36 12.20
C LEU A 58 3.47 4.37 13.57
N ASN A 59 4.15 3.83 14.57
CA ASN A 59 3.71 3.94 15.96
C ASN A 59 4.43 5.13 16.62
N MET A 60 3.66 6.13 17.04
CA MET A 60 4.14 7.25 17.86
C MET A 60 3.56 7.21 19.27
N GLY A 61 2.78 6.17 19.58
CA GLY A 61 2.22 5.94 20.89
C GLY A 61 3.22 5.26 21.82
N PRO A 62 2.92 5.26 23.13
CA PRO A 62 3.76 4.68 24.17
C PRO A 62 3.64 3.16 24.31
N GLU A 63 2.65 2.55 23.64
CA GLU A 63 2.35 1.13 23.73
C GLU A 63 2.73 0.43 22.42
N LYS A 64 3.14 -0.83 22.55
CA LYS A 64 3.33 -1.70 21.38
C LYS A 64 1.98 -2.10 20.81
N LEU A 65 1.91 -2.25 19.50
CA LEU A 65 0.72 -2.66 18.79
C LEU A 65 1.03 -3.84 17.86
N LEU A 66 0.04 -4.69 17.66
CA LEU A 66 0.07 -5.76 16.67
C LEU A 66 -0.74 -5.31 15.45
N VAL A 67 -0.19 -5.54 14.26
CA VAL A 67 -0.85 -5.15 13.00
C VAL A 67 -0.91 -6.34 12.06
N SER A 68 -2.11 -6.73 11.66
CA SER A 68 -2.35 -7.73 10.61
C SER A 68 -2.76 -6.99 9.33
N VAL A 69 -2.10 -7.31 8.22
CA VAL A 69 -2.38 -6.73 6.90
C VAL A 69 -2.89 -7.84 5.99
N ALA A 70 -4.06 -7.62 5.38
CA ALA A 70 -4.72 -8.56 4.46
C ALA A 70 -4.88 -9.99 5.02
N GLY A 71 -5.10 -10.11 6.33
CA GLY A 71 -5.26 -11.40 7.01
C GLY A 71 -3.97 -12.20 7.19
N GLY A 72 -2.81 -11.57 6.98
CA GLY A 72 -1.50 -12.16 7.28
C GLY A 72 -1.21 -12.25 8.79
N ASP A 73 -0.08 -12.86 9.13
CA ASP A 73 0.37 -12.97 10.52
C ASP A 73 0.56 -11.57 11.14
N PRO A 74 0.11 -11.35 12.39
CA PRO A 74 0.29 -10.07 13.06
C PRO A 74 1.77 -9.72 13.23
N ILE A 75 2.10 -8.47 12.93
CA ILE A 75 3.45 -7.91 13.06
C ILE A 75 3.45 -6.99 14.28
N GLU A 76 4.42 -7.18 15.17
CA GLU A 76 4.63 -6.27 16.30
C GLU A 76 5.31 -4.98 15.85
N VAL A 77 4.68 -3.85 16.17
CA VAL A 77 5.22 -2.51 15.98
C VAL A 77 5.45 -1.88 17.34
N GLU A 78 6.74 -1.78 17.69
CA GLU A 78 7.22 -1.21 18.94
C GLU A 78 6.64 0.18 19.25
N SER A 79 6.57 0.51 20.53
CA SER A 79 6.32 1.88 20.99
C SER A 79 7.33 2.83 20.36
N GLU A 80 6.87 3.98 19.89
CA GLU A 80 7.69 4.91 19.13
C GLU A 80 8.50 4.24 17.99
N GLY A 81 7.98 3.14 17.44
CA GLY A 81 8.60 2.34 16.40
C GLY A 81 7.97 2.56 15.03
N ALA A 82 8.50 1.85 14.03
CA ALA A 82 7.88 1.79 12.72
C ALA A 82 8.24 0.50 11.98
N HIS A 83 7.35 0.08 11.08
CA HIS A 83 7.55 -1.10 10.25
C HIS A 83 7.13 -0.81 8.81
N LEU A 84 7.82 -1.41 7.85
CA LEU A 84 7.44 -1.33 6.44
C LEU A 84 6.94 -2.71 6.03
N VAL A 85 5.72 -2.78 5.50
CA VAL A 85 5.09 -4.04 5.09
C VAL A 85 4.76 -3.95 3.61
N GLU A 86 5.13 -4.99 2.86
CA GLU A 86 4.76 -5.09 1.46
C GLU A 86 3.26 -5.36 1.34
N LEU A 87 2.59 -4.56 0.53
CA LEU A 87 1.16 -4.57 0.31
C LEU A 87 0.88 -4.90 -1.16
N MET A 88 0.06 -5.93 -1.39
CA MET A 88 -0.49 -6.16 -2.73
C MET A 88 -1.44 -5.02 -3.08
N GLY A 89 -1.26 -4.40 -4.25
CA GLY A 89 -2.11 -3.31 -4.68
C GLY A 89 -3.60 -3.68 -4.76
N GLY A 90 -4.44 -2.65 -4.70
CA GLY A 90 -5.89 -2.73 -4.54
C GLY A 90 -6.32 -2.54 -3.08
N GLU A 91 -7.54 -2.98 -2.79
CA GLU A 91 -8.14 -2.86 -1.46
C GLU A 91 -7.66 -3.97 -0.53
N SER A 92 -7.21 -3.59 0.66
CA SER A 92 -6.76 -4.49 1.73
C SER A 92 -7.26 -4.02 3.08
N GLU A 93 -7.54 -4.97 3.96
CA GLU A 93 -7.89 -4.68 5.35
C GLU A 93 -6.62 -4.66 6.22
N VAL A 94 -6.55 -3.71 7.15
CA VAL A 94 -5.50 -3.60 8.16
C VAL A 94 -6.17 -3.60 9.53
N ILE A 95 -5.84 -4.59 10.35
CA ILE A 95 -6.37 -4.74 11.70
C ILE A 95 -5.27 -4.38 12.68
N ILE A 96 -5.56 -3.46 13.59
CA ILE A 96 -4.67 -3.04 14.67
C ILE A 96 -5.23 -3.60 15.97
N SER A 97 -4.41 -4.36 16.69
CA SER A 97 -4.74 -4.91 18.00
C SER A 97 -3.69 -4.54 19.05
N ASN A 98 -4.10 -4.59 20.32
CA ASN A 98 -3.16 -4.50 21.43
C ASN A 98 -2.38 -5.81 21.59
N THR A 99 -1.43 -5.84 22.52
CA THR A 99 -0.60 -7.04 22.79
C THR A 99 -1.37 -8.21 23.40
N GLU A 100 -2.60 -7.98 23.88
CA GLU A 100 -3.51 -9.01 24.39
C GLU A 100 -4.37 -9.62 23.27
N GLY A 101 -4.27 -9.09 22.04
CA GLY A 101 -5.02 -9.56 20.87
C GLY A 101 -6.40 -8.93 20.71
N GLU A 102 -6.78 -7.96 21.54
CA GLU A 102 -8.01 -7.20 21.37
C GLU A 102 -7.88 -6.23 20.19
N VAL A 103 -8.85 -6.25 19.29
CA VAL A 103 -8.89 -5.34 18.13
C VAL A 103 -9.21 -3.93 18.61
N VAL A 104 -8.28 -3.02 18.37
CA VAL A 104 -8.42 -1.59 18.71
C VAL A 104 -9.05 -0.84 17.54
N GLU A 105 -8.62 -1.12 16.31
CA GLU A 105 -9.08 -0.41 15.12
C GLU A 105 -8.94 -1.28 13.87
N THR A 106 -9.82 -1.06 12.88
CA THR A 106 -9.74 -1.69 11.56
C THR A 106 -9.80 -0.61 10.49
N HIS A 107 -8.88 -0.66 9.54
CA HIS A 107 -8.82 0.24 8.38
C HIS A 107 -8.95 -0.55 7.09
N THR A 108 -9.70 0.00 6.15
CA THR A 108 -9.63 -0.41 4.75
C THR A 108 -8.69 0.53 4.02
N VAL A 109 -7.61 -0.01 3.46
CA VAL A 109 -6.62 0.76 2.69
C VAL A 109 -6.68 0.40 1.22
N PHE A 110 -6.43 1.38 0.36
CA PHE A 110 -6.32 1.18 -1.08
C PHE A 110 -4.99 1.74 -1.58
N ALA A 111 -4.19 0.89 -2.23
CA ALA A 111 -2.93 1.28 -2.83
C ALA A 111 -2.92 0.98 -4.33
N GLU A 112 -2.62 1.99 -5.14
CA GLU A 112 -2.42 1.85 -6.58
C GLU A 112 -1.19 2.65 -6.98
N ASN A 113 -0.10 1.96 -7.31
CA ASN A 113 1.18 2.56 -7.69
C ASN A 113 1.68 3.67 -6.74
N SER A 114 1.32 3.57 -5.46
CA SER A 114 1.71 4.48 -4.39
C SER A 114 1.85 3.69 -3.12
N SER A 115 2.91 3.98 -2.39
CA SER A 115 3.05 3.50 -1.03
C SER A 115 2.12 4.30 -0.11
N LEU A 116 1.90 3.79 1.10
CA LEU A 116 0.95 4.31 2.08
C LEU A 116 1.65 4.57 3.42
N LEU A 117 1.16 5.53 4.16
CA LEU A 117 1.48 5.73 5.57
C LEU A 117 0.23 5.48 6.40
N LEU A 118 0.32 4.59 7.38
CA LEU A 118 -0.70 4.43 8.41
C LEU A 118 -0.10 4.77 9.78
N LYS A 119 -0.60 5.85 10.38
CA LYS A 119 -0.32 6.18 11.77
C LYS A 119 -1.10 5.21 12.65
N LEU A 120 -0.41 4.50 13.54
CA LEU A 120 -1.03 3.58 14.48
C LEU A 120 -1.57 4.30 15.74
N SER A 121 -1.03 5.47 16.06
CA SER A 121 -1.48 6.35 17.14
C SER A 121 -1.91 7.73 16.61
N VAL A 122 -2.87 8.38 17.28
CA VAL A 122 -3.37 9.71 16.86
C VAL A 122 -2.31 10.81 17.02
N ASP A 123 -1.31 10.55 17.84
CA ASP A 123 -0.24 11.48 18.14
C ASP A 123 0.67 11.76 16.94
N GLY A 124 1.39 12.88 17.05
CA GLY A 124 2.39 13.29 16.08
C GLY A 124 1.82 13.93 14.82
N CYS A 125 2.62 14.83 14.27
CA CYS A 125 2.37 15.49 13.00
C CYS A 125 3.57 15.24 12.08
N LEU A 126 3.32 15.24 10.78
CA LEU A 126 4.36 15.03 9.78
C LEU A 126 4.35 16.15 8.75
N ALA A 127 5.51 16.39 8.19
CA ALA A 127 5.65 17.21 6.99
C ALA A 127 6.15 16.33 5.85
N VAL A 128 5.58 16.53 4.67
CA VAL A 128 5.98 15.89 3.43
C VAL A 128 6.70 16.94 2.59
N SER A 129 7.94 16.63 2.22
CA SER A 129 8.79 17.53 1.44
C SER A 129 9.27 16.86 0.17
N ASP A 130 9.17 17.56 -0.95
CA ASP A 130 9.84 17.19 -2.19
C ASP A 130 11.34 17.46 -2.04
N VAL A 131 12.14 16.41 -2.23
CA VAL A 131 13.60 16.40 -2.19
C VAL A 131 14.22 15.98 -3.53
N GLY A 132 13.46 16.06 -4.63
CA GLY A 132 13.90 15.70 -5.98
C GLY A 132 15.18 16.39 -6.45
N ALA A 133 15.40 17.64 -6.01
CA ALA A 133 16.63 18.38 -6.29
C ALA A 133 17.89 17.64 -5.82
N PHE A 134 17.83 16.93 -4.67
CA PHE A 134 18.94 16.15 -4.13
C PHE A 134 19.22 14.87 -4.91
N TYR A 135 18.26 14.43 -5.72
CA TYR A 135 18.34 13.24 -6.57
C TYR A 135 18.49 13.58 -8.06
N GLY A 136 18.79 14.85 -8.38
CA GLY A 136 18.99 15.29 -9.77
C GLY A 136 17.71 15.28 -10.62
N ARG A 137 16.53 15.39 -9.99
CA ARG A 137 15.22 15.35 -10.66
C ARG A 137 14.64 16.73 -10.97
N GLY A 138 15.46 17.78 -10.91
CA GLY A 138 15.05 19.16 -11.10
C GLY A 138 14.61 19.86 -9.80
N GLY A 139 14.40 21.16 -9.89
CA GLY A 139 14.14 22.04 -8.74
C GLY A 139 15.40 22.60 -8.10
N ASP A 140 15.23 23.68 -7.32
CA ASP A 140 16.37 24.43 -6.76
C ASP A 140 16.65 24.07 -5.29
N SER A 141 15.66 23.53 -4.57
CA SER A 141 15.75 23.22 -3.14
C SER A 141 14.60 22.33 -2.70
N MET A 142 14.68 21.85 -1.44
CA MET A 142 13.57 21.18 -0.77
C MET A 142 12.33 22.08 -0.70
N LYS A 143 11.15 21.51 -0.95
CA LYS A 143 9.87 22.20 -0.81
C LYS A 143 8.91 21.38 0.02
N ILE A 144 8.24 22.01 0.98
CA ILE A 144 7.16 21.37 1.73
C ILE A 144 5.95 21.33 0.80
N VAL A 145 5.46 20.13 0.53
CA VAL A 145 4.32 19.91 -0.39
C VAL A 145 3.03 19.64 0.37
N GLU A 146 3.13 19.04 1.56
CA GLU A 146 1.96 18.67 2.35
C GLU A 146 2.30 18.56 3.84
N THR A 147 1.28 18.70 4.68
CA THR A 147 1.36 18.52 6.12
C THR A 147 0.29 17.53 6.57
N ILE A 148 0.67 16.60 7.45
CA ILE A 148 -0.19 15.56 7.97
C ILE A 148 -0.41 15.85 9.46
N ASP A 149 -1.63 16.18 9.83
CA ASP A 149 -1.97 16.53 11.20
C ASP A 149 -2.28 15.29 12.06
N ARG A 150 -2.79 15.52 13.27
CA ARG A 150 -3.16 14.45 14.20
C ARG A 150 -4.37 13.63 13.73
N SER A 151 -5.31 14.27 13.05
CA SER A 151 -6.56 13.68 12.61
C SER A 151 -6.39 12.76 11.39
N THR A 152 -5.37 13.00 10.57
CA THR A 152 -5.07 12.15 9.42
C THR A 152 -4.42 10.83 9.89
N ARG A 153 -5.14 9.71 9.74
CA ARG A 153 -4.65 8.36 10.08
C ARG A 153 -3.91 7.70 8.92
N LEU A 154 -4.52 7.74 7.74
CA LEU A 154 -4.02 7.17 6.50
C LEU A 154 -3.60 8.28 5.55
N TYR A 155 -2.42 8.16 4.95
CA TYR A 155 -1.90 9.11 3.98
C TYR A 155 -1.36 8.39 2.73
N THR A 156 -1.74 8.90 1.56
CA THR A 156 -1.37 8.35 0.24
C THR A 156 -0.65 9.42 -0.58
N PRO A 157 0.70 9.42 -0.60
CA PRO A 157 1.49 10.44 -1.28
C PRO A 157 1.43 10.42 -2.82
N GLY A 158 0.88 9.37 -3.44
CA GLY A 158 0.89 9.23 -4.90
C GLY A 158 2.27 8.92 -5.49
N SER A 159 3.18 8.37 -4.68
CA SER A 159 4.55 8.04 -5.08
C SER A 159 5.02 6.77 -4.39
N ASN A 160 6.00 6.09 -4.98
CA ASN A 160 6.77 5.01 -4.37
C ASN A 160 8.19 5.45 -3.97
N ASN A 161 8.62 6.63 -4.41
CA ASN A 161 9.91 7.21 -4.07
C ASN A 161 9.82 8.00 -2.75
N ILE A 162 9.54 7.29 -1.65
CA ILE A 162 9.34 7.91 -0.35
C ILE A 162 10.48 7.54 0.60
N ILE A 163 11.01 8.56 1.25
CA ILE A 163 11.97 8.44 2.33
C ILE A 163 11.17 8.59 3.62
N TRP A 164 10.86 7.46 4.24
CA TRP A 164 10.04 7.42 5.44
C TRP A 164 10.76 8.01 6.67
N PRO A 165 10.01 8.36 7.72
CA PRO A 165 10.61 8.73 9.00
C PRO A 165 11.61 7.66 9.46
N ARG A 166 12.69 8.08 10.12
CA ARG A 166 13.68 7.18 10.74
C ARG A 166 14.42 6.23 9.77
N LYS A 167 14.19 6.28 8.45
CA LYS A 167 14.92 5.49 7.44
C LYS A 167 16.07 6.30 6.83
N ASN A 168 17.22 5.72 6.54
CA ASN A 168 18.31 6.51 5.93
C ASN A 168 17.95 7.00 4.52
N PHE A 169 18.56 8.09 4.07
CA PHE A 169 18.35 8.57 2.71
C PHE A 169 19.01 7.57 1.74
N PRO A 170 18.25 6.99 0.80
CA PRO A 170 18.83 6.09 -0.18
C PRO A 170 19.81 6.85 -1.07
N ARG A 171 20.84 6.17 -1.57
CA ARG A 171 21.82 6.78 -2.50
C ARG A 171 21.21 7.16 -3.84
N ALA A 172 20.17 6.45 -4.27
CA ALA A 172 19.45 6.69 -5.51
C ALA A 172 17.99 6.27 -5.34
N LEU A 173 17.11 6.88 -6.13
CA LEU A 173 15.69 6.56 -6.19
C LEU A 173 15.33 6.04 -7.59
N PRO A 174 14.48 5.00 -7.71
CA PRO A 174 13.95 4.50 -8.99
C PRO A 174 13.29 5.57 -9.86
N LYS A 175 13.65 5.65 -11.15
CA LYS A 175 13.19 6.73 -12.05
C LYS A 175 11.68 6.73 -12.29
N ASP A 176 11.06 5.57 -12.21
CA ASP A 176 9.64 5.29 -12.47
C ASP A 176 8.75 5.37 -11.22
N GLY A 177 9.33 5.49 -10.02
CA GLY A 177 8.57 5.51 -8.76
C GLY A 177 7.88 6.83 -8.39
N GLY A 178 7.73 7.79 -9.31
CA GLY A 178 7.11 9.10 -9.03
C GLY A 178 8.02 10.11 -8.32
N ASP A 179 7.43 11.12 -7.68
CA ASP A 179 8.13 12.22 -7.01
C ASP A 179 8.99 11.75 -5.83
N ALA A 180 10.14 12.39 -5.62
CA ALA A 180 11.05 12.04 -4.52
C ALA A 180 10.61 12.75 -3.23
N LEU A 181 9.80 12.07 -2.43
CA LEU A 181 9.20 12.64 -1.23
C LEU A 181 9.95 12.18 0.02
N TRP A 182 10.13 13.11 0.96
CA TRP A 182 10.65 12.84 2.29
C TRP A 182 9.58 13.19 3.32
N VAL A 183 9.26 12.21 4.17
CA VAL A 183 8.31 12.37 5.27
C VAL A 183 9.09 12.45 6.57
N GLU A 184 8.89 13.52 7.34
CA GLU A 184 9.57 13.78 8.61
C GLU A 184 8.58 14.04 9.74
N LEU A 185 8.94 13.58 10.93
CA LEU A 185 8.24 13.89 12.18
C LEU A 185 8.48 15.35 12.56
N VAL A 186 7.40 16.09 12.76
CA VAL A 186 7.44 17.50 13.17
C VAL A 186 6.58 17.71 14.41
N GLY A 187 6.94 18.69 15.24
CA GLY A 187 6.06 19.15 16.30
C GLY A 187 4.79 19.75 15.68
N CYS A 188 3.61 19.39 16.19
CA CYS A 188 2.34 19.86 15.62
C CYS A 188 2.19 21.39 15.61
N ALA A 189 2.81 22.10 16.57
CA ALA A 189 2.85 23.56 16.58
C ALA A 189 3.55 24.14 15.33
N LEU A 190 4.50 23.41 14.73
CA LEU A 190 5.19 23.86 13.52
C LEU A 190 4.30 23.86 12.28
N LEU A 191 3.18 23.12 12.28
CA LEU A 191 2.26 23.13 11.14
C LEU A 191 1.62 24.52 10.94
N GLU A 192 1.48 25.29 12.01
CA GLU A 192 0.94 26.66 12.00
C GLU A 192 2.01 27.73 11.70
N GLU A 193 3.29 27.34 11.65
CA GLU A 193 4.42 28.24 11.49
C GLU A 193 5.33 27.86 10.29
N PRO A 194 4.89 28.11 9.04
CA PRO A 194 5.57 27.60 7.84
C PRO A 194 7.04 28.00 7.70
N ARG A 195 7.41 29.21 8.18
CA ARG A 195 8.80 29.70 8.14
C ARG A 195 9.70 28.90 9.08
N PHE A 196 9.24 28.63 10.29
CA PHE A 196 9.99 27.85 11.26
C PHE A 196 10.04 26.38 10.86
N MET A 197 8.92 25.83 10.34
CA MET A 197 8.88 24.48 9.80
C MET A 197 9.93 24.27 8.69
N ARG A 198 10.05 25.23 7.77
CA ARG A 198 11.07 25.17 6.72
C ARG A 198 12.49 25.13 7.28
N GLY A 199 12.83 26.06 8.18
CA GLY A 199 14.16 26.10 8.80
C GLY A 199 14.48 24.84 9.62
N TYR A 200 13.48 24.28 10.32
CA TYR A 200 13.59 23.00 11.01
C TYR A 200 13.91 21.86 10.02
N LEU A 201 13.13 21.74 8.95
CA LEU A 201 13.31 20.67 7.96
C LEU A 201 14.66 20.79 7.22
N ASP A 202 15.09 22.00 6.85
CA ASP A 202 16.40 22.21 6.21
C ASP A 202 17.54 21.75 7.13
N THR A 203 17.46 22.07 8.42
CA THR A 203 18.43 21.63 9.44
C THR A 203 18.43 20.11 9.57
N ARG A 204 17.25 19.50 9.72
CA ARG A 204 17.08 18.05 9.87
C ARG A 204 17.57 17.28 8.65
N LEU A 205 17.29 17.80 7.46
CA LEU A 205 17.78 17.23 6.22
C LEU A 205 19.31 17.23 6.18
N GLY A 206 19.94 18.36 6.53
CA GLY A 206 21.39 18.48 6.65
C GLY A 206 21.99 17.46 7.62
N GLU A 207 21.39 17.30 8.81
CA GLU A 207 21.84 16.32 9.81
C GLU A 207 21.71 14.87 9.33
N ARG A 208 20.63 14.52 8.63
CA ARG A 208 20.41 13.16 8.11
C ARG A 208 21.40 12.84 6.99
N LEU A 209 21.57 13.75 6.03
CA LEU A 209 22.54 13.59 4.94
C LEU A 209 23.99 13.54 5.44
N ALA A 210 24.31 14.25 6.53
CA ALA A 210 25.65 14.19 7.13
C ALA A 210 25.92 12.86 7.86
N ARG A 211 24.90 12.26 8.48
CA ARG A 211 24.99 10.92 9.11
C ARG A 211 25.28 9.84 8.07
N ASP A 212 24.57 9.87 6.94
CA ASP A 212 24.72 8.85 5.88
C ASP A 212 26.09 8.87 5.18
N LYS A 213 26.86 9.97 5.33
CA LYS A 213 28.23 10.10 4.79
C LYS A 213 29.32 9.55 5.69
N LYS A 214 29.02 9.22 6.96
CA LYS A 214 30.01 8.59 7.85
C LYS A 214 29.95 7.08 7.62
N PRO A 215 31.01 6.45 7.08
CA PRO A 215 31.10 5.00 7.08
C PRO A 215 31.12 4.53 8.54
N GLU A 216 30.34 3.49 8.86
CA GLU A 216 30.51 2.72 10.09
C GLU A 216 31.90 2.08 10.16
#